data_AF-A0A4S2AQF2-F1
#
_entry.id   AF-A0A4S2AQF2-F1
#
_cell.length_a   1.000
_cell.length_b   1.000
_cell.length_c   1.000
_cell.angle_alpha   90.00
_cell.angle_beta   90.00
_cell.angle_gamma   90.00
#
_symmetry.space_group_name_H-M   'P 1'
#
loop_
_entity.id
_entity.type
_entity.pdbx_description
1 polymer ?
#
loop_
_entity_poly.entity_id
_entity_poly.type
_entity_poly.pdbx_seq_one_letter_code
_entity_poly.pdbx_strand_id
1 'polypeptide(L)'
;MSTKVKRIIIASVIAAVVIVIASIAVRACRENRLLEEGSVDVKAVIEKVERRHHEERYQRIRHRVHRQPAYTSYTIYFAYTVDGVEYHDDFTTRKGMLRSLYKGDSIIITYAIKDPAVTRVDTKRIKRRGLPVFTD
;
A
#
# COMPACT_ATOMS: atom_id res chain seq x y z
N MET A 1 -44.13 7.96 0.13
CA MET A 1 -42.98 8.39 0.97
C MET A 1 -42.66 9.86 0.69
N SER A 2 -42.76 10.73 1.69
CA SER A 2 -42.62 12.19 1.54
C SER A 2 -41.21 12.60 1.07
N THR A 3 -41.14 13.63 0.22
CA THR A 3 -39.89 14.22 -0.27
C THR A 3 -38.96 14.68 0.86
N LYS A 4 -39.51 15.10 2.01
CA LYS A 4 -38.72 15.44 3.20
C LYS A 4 -37.99 14.22 3.78
N VAL A 5 -38.67 13.08 3.88
CA VAL A 5 -38.08 11.81 4.38
C VAL A 5 -36.97 11.32 3.45
N LYS A 6 -37.18 11.39 2.13
CA LYS A 6 -36.14 11.05 1.14
C LYS A 6 -34.88 11.92 1.29
N ARG A 7 -35.05 13.24 1.50
CA ARG A 7 -33.91 14.17 1.68
C ARG A 7 -33.13 13.89 2.97
N ILE A 8 -33.80 13.56 4.06
CA ILE A 8 -33.15 13.22 5.34
C ILE A 8 -32.33 11.93 5.20
N ILE A 9 -32.88 10.89 4.55
CA ILE A 9 -32.15 9.64 4.30
C ILE A 9 -30.94 9.88 3.40
N ILE A 10 -31.07 10.68 2.34
CA ILE A 10 -29.94 11.00 1.46
C ILE A 10 -28.85 11.77 2.22
N ALA A 11 -29.23 12.75 3.04
CA ALA A 11 -28.28 13.54 3.84
C ALA A 11 -27.55 12.67 4.87
N SER A 12 -28.23 11.72 5.52
CA SER A 12 -27.59 10.82 6.49
C SER A 12 -26.60 9.87 5.82
N VAL A 13 -26.94 9.35 4.63
CA VAL A 13 -26.02 8.51 3.83
C VAL A 13 -24.79 9.31 3.42
N ILE A 14 -24.96 10.55 2.94
CA ILE A 14 -23.84 11.42 2.57
C ILE A 14 -22.93 11.69 3.79
N ALA A 15 -23.52 12.02 4.95
CA ALA A 15 -22.75 12.26 6.17
C ALA A 15 -21.94 11.03 6.59
N ALA A 16 -22.52 9.82 6.52
CA ALA A 16 -21.83 8.58 6.82
C ALA A 16 -20.63 8.35 5.87
N VAL A 17 -20.82 8.57 4.57
CA VAL A 17 -19.74 8.44 3.57
C VAL A 17 -18.60 9.43 3.85
N VAL A 18 -18.93 10.68 4.20
CA VAL A 18 -17.92 11.69 4.53
C VAL A 18 -17.10 11.29 5.76
N ILE A 19 -17.75 10.76 6.81
CA ILE A 19 -17.05 10.28 8.01
C ILE A 19 -16.06 9.17 7.65
N VAL A 20 -16.47 8.20 6.84
CA VAL A 20 -15.58 7.10 6.40
C VAL A 20 -14.36 7.65 5.65
N ILE A 21 -14.56 8.57 4.71
CA ILE A 21 -13.46 9.19 3.97
C ILE A 21 -12.52 9.95 4.93
N ALA A 22 -13.07 10.73 5.86
CA ALA A 22 -12.29 11.46 6.85
C ALA A 22 -11.48 10.52 7.75
N SER A 23 -12.07 9.42 8.21
CA SER A 23 -11.36 8.41 9.01
C SER A 23 -10.19 7.78 8.26
N ILE A 24 -10.35 7.47 6.96
CA ILE A 24 -9.27 6.95 6.11
C ILE A 24 -8.15 7.99 5.97
N ALA A 25 -8.49 9.26 5.72
CA ALA A 25 -7.52 10.34 5.59
C ALA A 25 -6.74 10.57 6.90
N VAL A 26 -7.44 10.59 8.05
CA VAL A 26 -6.82 10.74 9.37
C VAL A 26 -5.88 9.58 9.66
N ARG A 27 -6.25 8.34 9.32
CA ARG A 27 -5.39 7.17 9.47
C ARG A 27 -4.10 7.31 8.66
N ALA A 28 -4.20 7.67 7.38
CA ALA A 28 -3.02 7.85 6.52
C ALA A 28 -2.09 8.97 7.04
N CYS A 29 -2.66 10.07 7.53
CA CYS A 29 -1.88 11.14 8.16
C CYS A 29 -1.21 10.69 9.46
N ARG A 30 -1.91 9.89 10.27
CA ARG A 30 -1.36 9.33 11.52
C ARG A 30 -0.20 8.39 11.25
N GLU A 31 -0.33 7.48 10.29
CA GLU A 31 0.73 6.54 9.91
C GLU A 31 1.99 7.28 9.44
N ASN A 32 1.85 8.29 8.58
CA ASN A 32 2.98 9.12 8.16
C ASN A 32 3.62 9.90 9.32
N ARG A 33 2.79 10.48 10.19
CA ARG A 33 3.27 11.21 11.37
C ARG A 33 4.03 10.29 12.32
N LEU A 34 3.58 9.05 12.52
CA LEU A 34 4.29 8.07 13.35
C LEU A 34 5.68 7.74 12.79
N LEU A 35 5.80 7.60 11.47
CA LEU A 35 7.07 7.37 10.80
C LEU A 35 8.02 8.59 10.89
N GLU A 36 7.48 9.81 10.88
CA GLU A 36 8.23 11.06 11.03
C GLU A 36 8.67 11.33 12.47
N GLU A 37 7.84 11.01 13.46
CA GLU A 37 8.16 11.17 14.89
C GLU A 37 9.30 10.24 15.36
N GLY A 38 9.56 9.17 14.62
CA GLY A 38 10.67 8.26 14.86
C GLY A 38 10.47 6.94 14.14
N SER A 39 11.44 6.58 13.31
CA SER A 39 11.42 5.33 12.56
C SER A 39 12.79 4.69 12.50
N VAL A 40 12.80 3.35 12.39
CA VAL A 40 14.01 2.53 12.37
C VAL A 40 13.90 1.50 11.27
N ASP A 41 15.05 1.15 10.71
CA ASP A 41 15.15 0.10 9.71
C ASP A 41 15.26 -1.28 10.34
N VAL A 42 14.55 -2.23 9.75
CA VAL A 42 14.61 -3.64 10.14
C VAL A 42 14.71 -4.52 8.90
N LYS A 43 15.34 -5.68 9.09
CA LYS A 43 15.41 -6.71 8.06
C LYS A 43 14.12 -7.54 8.13
N ALA A 44 13.32 -7.45 7.08
CA ALA A 44 12.16 -8.30 6.87
C ALA A 44 12.51 -9.49 5.96
N VAL A 45 11.81 -10.60 6.13
CA VAL A 45 11.93 -11.82 5.34
C VAL A 45 10.70 -11.95 4.45
N ILE A 46 10.90 -12.14 3.15
CA ILE A 46 9.81 -12.31 2.20
C ILE A 46 9.14 -13.66 2.44
N GLU A 47 7.81 -13.64 2.58
CA GLU A 47 6.97 -14.83 2.71
C GLU A 47 6.44 -15.27 1.35
N LYS A 48 6.04 -14.31 0.52
CA LYS A 48 5.40 -14.54 -0.78
C LYS A 48 5.58 -13.33 -1.68
N VAL A 49 5.71 -13.58 -2.99
CA VAL A 49 5.65 -12.54 -4.02
C VAL A 49 4.56 -12.91 -5.01
N GLU A 50 3.58 -12.04 -5.17
CA GLU A 50 2.52 -12.17 -6.17
C GLU A 50 2.76 -11.22 -7.33
N ARG A 51 2.61 -11.75 -8.54
CA ARG A 51 2.66 -10.96 -9.77
C ARG A 51 1.27 -10.97 -10.40
N ARG A 52 0.73 -9.77 -10.66
CA ARG A 52 -0.55 -9.60 -11.35
C ARG A 52 -0.36 -8.74 -12.59
N HIS A 53 -0.72 -9.31 -13.74
CA HIS A 53 -0.81 -8.56 -14.97
C HIS A 53 -2.21 -7.93 -15.08
N HIS A 54 -2.26 -6.64 -15.40
CA HIS A 54 -3.48 -5.91 -15.67
C HIS A 54 -3.49 -5.57 -17.14
N GLU A 55 -4.45 -6.15 -17.85
CA GLU A 55 -4.67 -5.87 -19.25
C GLU A 55 -5.07 -4.41 -19.46
N GLU A 56 -4.86 -3.97 -20.70
CA GLU A 56 -5.26 -2.65 -21.13
C GLU A 56 -6.78 -2.48 -21.00
N ARG A 57 -7.20 -1.34 -20.43
CA ARG A 57 -8.62 -1.03 -20.23
C ARG A 57 -8.99 0.30 -20.84
N TYR A 58 -10.18 0.34 -21.42
CA TYR A 58 -10.78 1.55 -21.95
C TYR A 58 -11.98 1.92 -21.08
N GLN A 59 -11.94 3.11 -20.48
CA GLN A 59 -13.06 3.62 -19.70
C GLN A 59 -13.63 4.85 -20.39
N ARG A 60 -14.95 4.85 -20.63
CA ARG A 60 -15.65 6.02 -21.12
C ARG A 60 -16.00 6.92 -19.94
N ILE A 61 -15.39 8.09 -19.87
CA ILE A 61 -15.72 9.12 -18.88
C ILE A 61 -16.35 10.29 -19.64
N ARG A 62 -17.65 10.50 -19.44
CA ARG A 62 -18.49 11.42 -20.24
C ARG A 62 -18.39 11.08 -21.74
N HIS A 63 -17.84 12.00 -22.55
CA HIS A 63 -17.69 11.86 -24.00
C HIS A 63 -16.29 11.44 -24.43
N ARG A 64 -15.33 11.27 -23.50
CA ARG A 64 -13.95 10.87 -23.83
C ARG A 64 -13.69 9.43 -23.44
N VAL A 65 -12.96 8.74 -24.32
CA VAL A 65 -12.41 7.42 -24.03
C VAL A 65 -11.05 7.61 -23.39
N HIS A 66 -10.90 7.15 -22.15
CA HIS A 66 -9.64 7.13 -21.43
C HIS A 66 -9.01 5.76 -21.53
N ARG A 67 -7.80 5.72 -22.10
CA ARG A 67 -6.97 4.52 -22.17
C ARG A 67 -6.17 4.38 -20.88
N GLN A 68 -6.33 3.25 -20.20
CA GLN A 68 -5.44 2.80 -19.13
C GLN A 68 -4.50 1.76 -19.73
N PRO A 69 -3.20 2.06 -19.89
CA PRO A 69 -2.25 1.13 -20.50
C PRO A 69 -2.12 -0.12 -19.65
N ALA A 70 -1.78 -1.25 -20.29
CA ALA A 70 -1.47 -2.48 -19.56
C ALA A 70 -0.28 -2.25 -18.61
N TYR A 71 -0.34 -2.86 -17.42
CA TYR A 71 0.74 -2.78 -16.44
C TYR A 71 0.83 -4.07 -15.62
N THR A 72 1.97 -4.28 -14.98
CA THR A 72 2.17 -5.39 -14.05
C THR A 72 2.36 -4.82 -12.65
N SER A 73 1.63 -5.35 -11.67
CA SER A 73 1.85 -5.05 -10.26
C SER A 73 2.46 -6.25 -9.55
N TYR A 74 3.31 -5.97 -8.57
CA TYR A 74 3.92 -6.94 -7.68
C TYR A 74 3.48 -6.64 -6.26
N THR A 75 2.94 -7.63 -5.57
CA THR A 75 2.62 -7.57 -4.14
C THR A 75 3.60 -8.47 -3.40
N ILE A 76 4.32 -7.91 -2.44
CA ILE A 76 5.36 -8.60 -1.67
C ILE A 76 4.91 -8.66 -0.23
N TYR A 77 4.68 -9.88 0.25
CA TYR A 77 4.34 -10.19 1.63
C TYR A 77 5.62 -10.51 2.38
N PHE A 78 5.80 -9.93 3.56
CA PHE A 78 6.99 -10.08 4.36
C PHE A 78 6.67 -10.10 5.85
N ALA A 79 7.54 -10.76 6.61
CA ALA A 79 7.50 -10.79 8.07
C ALA A 79 8.76 -10.16 8.66
N TYR A 80 8.64 -9.54 9.83
CA TYR A 80 9.76 -8.97 10.58
C TYR A 80 9.48 -9.06 12.08
N THR A 81 10.55 -9.04 12.89
CA THR A 81 10.45 -9.18 14.34
C THR A 81 10.96 -7.92 15.01
N VAL A 82 10.19 -7.37 15.94
CA VAL A 82 10.56 -6.23 16.80
C VAL A 82 10.30 -6.64 18.24
N ASP A 83 11.33 -6.57 19.10
CA ASP A 83 11.26 -6.92 20.53
C ASP A 83 10.64 -8.30 20.81
N GLY A 84 10.92 -9.28 19.94
CA GLY A 84 10.41 -10.66 20.06
C GLY A 84 8.98 -10.87 19.55
N VAL A 85 8.31 -9.82 19.06
CA VAL A 85 6.98 -9.90 18.44
C VAL A 85 7.15 -9.94 16.92
N GLU A 86 6.52 -10.93 16.28
CA GLU A 86 6.48 -11.06 14.82
C GLU A 86 5.32 -10.25 14.23
N TYR A 87 5.62 -9.52 13.17
CA TYR A 87 4.69 -8.72 12.40
C TYR A 87 4.72 -9.17 10.96
N HIS A 88 3.54 -9.13 10.32
CA HIS A 88 3.37 -9.47 8.90
C HIS A 88 2.75 -8.27 8.20
N ASP A 89 3.28 -7.92 7.04
CA ASP A 89 2.78 -6.82 6.25
C ASP A 89 3.04 -7.07 4.75
N ASP A 90 2.42 -6.27 3.91
CA ASP A 90 2.62 -6.33 2.47
C ASP A 90 2.78 -4.95 1.84
N PHE A 91 3.47 -4.92 0.70
CA PHE A 91 3.50 -3.73 -0.13
C PHE A 91 3.27 -4.08 -1.59
N THR A 92 2.57 -3.19 -2.29
CA THR A 92 2.31 -3.34 -3.72
C THR A 92 3.03 -2.26 -4.51
N THR A 93 3.75 -2.65 -5.56
CA THR A 93 4.43 -1.74 -6.49
C THR A 93 4.11 -2.06 -7.95
N ARG A 94 4.13 -1.03 -8.80
CA ARG A 94 4.03 -1.15 -10.27
C ARG A 94 5.37 -1.00 -10.96
N LYS A 95 6.45 -0.80 -10.20
CA LYS A 95 7.80 -0.68 -10.76
C LYS A 95 8.20 -1.99 -11.43
N GLY A 96 8.95 -1.88 -12.52
CA GLY A 96 9.48 -3.05 -13.20
C GLY A 96 10.42 -3.82 -12.28
N MET A 97 10.19 -5.11 -12.09
CA MET A 97 11.09 -5.95 -11.32
C MET A 97 12.21 -6.45 -12.23
N LEU A 98 13.40 -5.86 -12.08
CA LEU A 98 14.61 -6.21 -12.82
C LEU A 98 15.17 -7.57 -12.40
N ARG A 99 14.95 -7.96 -11.14
CA ARG A 99 15.47 -9.19 -10.55
C ARG A 99 14.40 -9.83 -9.69
N SER A 100 14.17 -11.13 -9.88
CA SER A 100 13.17 -11.85 -9.10
C SER A 100 13.55 -11.92 -7.61
N LEU A 101 12.55 -11.66 -6.77
CA LEU A 101 12.55 -11.90 -5.33
C LEU A 101 11.86 -13.23 -5.05
N TYR A 102 12.33 -13.95 -4.04
CA TYR A 102 11.81 -15.24 -3.64
C TYR A 102 11.49 -15.27 -2.15
N LYS A 103 10.67 -16.25 -1.74
CA LYS A 103 10.46 -16.55 -0.32
C LYS A 103 11.81 -16.79 0.37
N GLY A 104 12.02 -16.19 1.53
CA GLY A 104 13.26 -16.26 2.29
C GLY A 104 14.30 -15.19 1.93
N ASP A 105 14.15 -14.51 0.78
CA ASP A 105 14.97 -13.32 0.50
C ASP A 105 14.67 -12.25 1.56
N SER A 106 15.69 -11.48 1.91
CA SER A 106 15.54 -10.43 2.92
C SER A 106 15.53 -9.04 2.29
N ILE A 107 14.67 -8.18 2.80
CA ILE A 107 14.54 -6.79 2.39
C ILE A 107 14.66 -5.87 3.61
N ILE A 108 15.09 -4.64 3.39
CA ILE A 108 15.08 -3.63 4.43
C ILE A 108 13.77 -2.86 4.32
N ILE A 109 13.04 -2.81 5.42
CA ILE A 109 11.86 -1.97 5.59
C ILE A 109 12.12 -0.98 6.72
N THR A 110 11.31 0.06 6.78
CA THR A 110 11.32 1.02 7.88
C THR A 110 10.03 0.86 8.67
N TYR A 111 10.09 0.79 10.00
CA TYR A 111 8.91 0.76 10.87
C TYR A 111 8.89 1.97 11.82
N ALA A 112 7.71 2.36 12.28
CA ALA A 112 7.57 3.43 13.27
C ALA A 112 7.87 2.91 14.69
N ILE A 113 8.75 3.60 15.43
CA ILE A 113 9.16 3.15 16.78
C ILE A 113 7.97 3.06 17.73
N LYS A 114 7.05 4.02 17.64
CA LYS A 114 5.87 4.10 18.52
C LYS A 114 4.80 3.07 18.21
N ASP A 115 4.80 2.51 17.00
CA ASP A 115 3.82 1.53 16.53
C ASP A 115 4.47 0.66 15.44
N PRO A 116 5.10 -0.47 15.81
CA PRO A 116 5.83 -1.29 14.87
C PRO A 116 4.98 -1.91 13.76
N ALA A 117 3.65 -1.88 13.86
CA ALA A 117 2.74 -2.32 12.79
C ALA A 117 2.68 -1.31 11.63
N VAL A 118 3.14 -0.06 11.83
CA VAL A 118 3.21 0.94 10.76
C VAL A 118 4.57 0.81 10.07
N THR A 119 4.54 0.38 8.80
CA THR A 119 5.75 0.22 7.99
C THR A 119 5.77 1.14 6.77
N ARG A 120 6.97 1.29 6.21
CA ARG A 120 7.23 1.90 4.92
C ARG A 120 8.29 1.11 4.20
N VAL A 121 8.01 0.78 2.94
CA VAL A 121 8.96 0.09 2.07
C VAL A 121 9.47 1.03 0.99
N ASP A 122 10.77 1.27 0.95
CA ASP A 122 11.43 1.98 -0.14
C ASP A 122 12.01 0.98 -1.16
N THR A 123 11.32 0.86 -2.29
CA THR A 123 11.76 0.00 -3.41
C THR A 123 13.19 0.25 -3.89
N LYS A 124 13.74 1.45 -3.72
CA LYS A 124 15.13 1.78 -4.12
C LYS A 124 16.17 1.12 -3.21
N ARG A 125 15.79 0.81 -1.98
CA ARG A 125 16.64 0.16 -0.98
C ARG A 125 16.64 -1.36 -1.12
N ILE A 126 15.69 -1.92 -1.88
CA ILE A 126 15.60 -3.35 -2.11
C ILE A 126 16.68 -3.76 -3.11
N LYS A 127 17.67 -4.49 -2.59
CA LYS A 127 18.80 -5.00 -3.36
C LYS A 127 18.90 -6.51 -3.20
N ARG A 128 19.26 -7.19 -4.30
CA ARG A 128 19.60 -8.61 -4.30
C ARG A 128 21.04 -8.76 -4.78
N ARG A 129 21.90 -9.32 -3.92
CA ARG A 129 23.36 -9.39 -4.17
C ARG A 129 23.97 -8.02 -4.51
N GLY A 130 23.56 -6.97 -3.80
CA GLY A 130 24.04 -5.60 -3.99
C GLY A 130 23.43 -4.83 -5.16
N LEU A 131 22.61 -5.47 -6.01
CA LEU A 131 22.03 -4.86 -7.20
C LEU A 131 20.56 -4.49 -6.99
N PRO A 132 20.06 -3.38 -7.58
CA PRO A 132 18.66 -2.96 -7.43
C PRO A 132 17.69 -4.01 -7.98
N VAL A 133 16.61 -4.22 -7.26
CA VAL A 133 15.55 -5.17 -7.66
C VAL A 133 14.51 -4.52 -8.56
N PHE A 134 14.19 -3.25 -8.30
CA PHE A 134 13.18 -2.50 -9.04
C PHE A 134 13.82 -1.44 -9.93
N THR A 135 13.09 -1.03 -10.97
CA THR A 135 13.39 0.19 -11.72
C THR A 135 13.29 1.43 -10.83
N ASP A 136 14.01 2.48 -11.21
CA ASP A 136 13.99 3.77 -10.51
C ASP A 136 12.62 4.46 -10.46
#